data_AF-A0A178MQ77-F1
#
_entry.id   AF-A0A178MQ77-F1
#
_cell.length_a   1.000
_cell.length_b   1.000
_cell.length_c   1.000
_cell.angle_alpha   90.00
_cell.angle_beta   90.00
_cell.angle_gamma   90.00
#
_symmetry.space_group_name_H-M   'P 1'
#
loop_
_entity.id
_entity.type
_entity.pdbx_description
1 polymer ?
#
loop_
_entity_poly.entity_id
_entity_poly.type
_entity_poly.pdbx_seq_one_letter_code
_entity_poly.pdbx_strand_id
1 'polypeptide(L)'
;MKPLFSTQTVFAIGMRAFLLAAGLVGLTVFAMPQTALGASRIKDIADFEGVRENMLVGYGIVVGLNGTGDDLTNSPFTKESLVGMLERLGVNIREQGGTIATVKPKNVAAVMVTAVLPPFARQGTRIDVSVSALGDAKSLLGGTLLVTPLVGADGEIYAVAQGGLAGVGVTATGASGSSVTKGVPTSGKIANAAIVERELPFEMGHLESVKVTLRNPDFTTARRVAQAVNSYLGTDIARPSDPGTIQVTVPPAYRGNVVAMLTDIEQLRIEPDQIAKIVIDEASGTIVMGENVRISTVAIAQGQLTIRITETPQVSQPSPFSTVGTTTTVQRSDIEIDEGSQKKLSVLPHGVTLQELVNGLNSLGIGPRDLISILQAIKAAGALQADIEVM
;
A
#
# COMPACT_ATOMS: atom_id res chain seq x y z
N MET A 1 2.88 -51.85 70.66
CA MET A 1 3.05 -50.43 70.26
C MET A 1 4.07 -50.38 69.13
N LYS A 2 3.66 -49.97 67.93
CA LYS A 2 4.49 -49.94 66.71
C LYS A 2 5.50 -48.77 66.77
N PRO A 3 6.72 -48.93 66.23
CA PRO A 3 7.75 -47.90 66.30
C PRO A 3 7.51 -46.76 65.30
N LEU A 4 8.04 -45.60 65.69
CA LEU A 4 7.96 -44.32 65.01
C LEU A 4 8.49 -44.37 63.57
N PHE A 5 7.85 -43.57 62.72
CA PHE A 5 8.22 -43.31 61.34
C PHE A 5 9.70 -42.93 61.19
N SER A 6 10.40 -43.66 60.32
CA SER A 6 11.79 -43.46 59.93
C SER A 6 11.99 -42.09 59.26
N THR A 7 12.99 -41.35 59.75
CA THR A 7 13.46 -40.03 59.29
C THR A 7 13.81 -39.99 57.79
N GLN A 8 14.11 -41.14 57.17
CA GLN A 8 14.39 -41.21 55.72
C GLN A 8 13.16 -40.96 54.85
N THR A 9 11.96 -41.25 55.35
CA THR A 9 10.71 -41.08 54.60
C THR A 9 10.37 -39.59 54.40
N VAL A 10 10.69 -38.75 55.39
CA VAL A 10 10.42 -37.31 55.35
C VAL A 10 11.34 -36.60 54.35
N PHE A 11 12.61 -37.00 54.27
CA PHE A 11 13.59 -36.41 53.35
C PHE A 11 13.27 -36.74 51.88
N ALA A 12 12.83 -37.97 51.59
CA ALA A 12 12.42 -38.39 50.25
C ALA A 12 11.16 -37.64 49.76
N ILE A 13 10.23 -37.31 50.66
CA ILE A 13 9.02 -36.54 50.34
C ILE A 13 9.39 -35.08 50.04
N GLY A 14 10.30 -34.47 50.82
CA GLY A 14 10.78 -33.10 50.57
C GLY A 14 11.50 -32.95 49.24
N MET A 15 12.35 -33.91 48.87
CA MET A 15 13.09 -33.87 47.60
C MET A 15 12.16 -34.06 46.38
N ARG A 16 11.12 -34.89 46.48
CA ARG A 16 10.10 -35.04 45.44
C ARG A 16 9.23 -33.79 45.29
N ALA A 17 8.87 -33.14 46.41
CA ALA A 17 8.14 -31.88 46.38
C ALA A 17 8.96 -30.75 45.74
N PHE A 18 10.27 -30.69 46.02
CA PHE A 18 11.18 -29.72 45.40
C PHE A 18 11.34 -29.96 43.89
N LEU A 19 11.51 -31.21 43.46
CA LEU A 19 11.59 -31.55 42.03
C LEU A 19 10.28 -31.29 41.28
N LEU A 20 9.12 -31.54 41.91
CA LEU A 20 7.81 -31.21 41.35
C LEU A 20 7.60 -29.69 41.25
N ALA A 21 8.00 -28.92 42.28
CA ALA A 21 7.92 -27.47 42.25
C ALA A 21 8.86 -26.86 41.20
N ALA A 22 10.09 -27.36 41.08
CA ALA A 22 11.04 -26.94 40.05
C ALA A 22 10.54 -27.29 38.64
N GLY A 23 9.92 -28.47 38.48
CA GLY A 23 9.27 -28.86 37.23
C GLY A 23 8.08 -27.96 36.88
N LEU A 24 7.26 -27.58 37.87
CA LEU A 24 6.12 -26.69 37.65
C LEU A 24 6.56 -25.27 37.28
N VAL A 25 7.63 -24.76 37.90
CA VAL A 25 8.23 -23.45 37.57
C VAL A 25 8.88 -23.47 36.19
N GLY A 26 9.55 -24.57 35.82
CA GLY A 26 10.08 -24.75 34.46
C GLY A 26 8.98 -24.77 33.40
N LEU A 27 7.83 -25.38 33.71
CA LEU A 27 6.69 -25.46 32.80
C LEU A 27 5.96 -24.12 32.65
N THR A 28 5.88 -23.29 33.71
CA THR A 28 5.26 -21.96 33.65
C THR A 28 6.12 -20.93 32.93
N VAL A 29 7.45 -21.05 32.97
CA VAL A 29 8.36 -20.19 32.19
C VAL A 29 8.27 -20.50 30.68
N PHE A 30 8.07 -21.78 30.30
CA PHE A 30 7.87 -22.15 28.90
C PHE A 30 6.47 -21.83 28.34
N ALA A 31 5.49 -21.59 29.22
CA ALA A 31 4.11 -21.28 28.85
C ALA A 31 3.81 -19.77 28.77
N MET A 32 4.81 -18.90 28.91
CA MET A 32 4.60 -17.47 28.64
C MET A 32 4.24 -17.30 27.16
N PRO A 33 3.09 -16.69 26.83
CA PRO A 33 2.73 -16.43 25.45
C PRO A 33 3.83 -15.58 24.83
N GLN A 34 4.51 -16.12 23.83
CA GLN A 34 5.41 -15.34 23.00
C GLN A 34 4.54 -14.29 22.32
N THR A 35 4.63 -13.04 22.77
CA THR A 35 4.04 -11.93 22.05
C THR A 35 4.70 -11.91 20.70
N ALA A 36 3.96 -12.32 19.67
CA ALA A 36 4.34 -12.13 18.29
C ALA A 36 4.34 -10.63 18.03
N LEU A 37 5.45 -9.97 18.38
CA LEU A 37 5.71 -8.58 18.05
C LEU A 37 5.68 -8.49 16.52
N GLY A 38 4.89 -7.54 16.00
CA GLY A 38 4.52 -7.38 14.60
C GLY A 38 5.71 -7.05 13.69
N ALA A 39 6.60 -8.02 13.49
CA ALA A 39 7.76 -7.87 12.65
C ALA A 39 7.35 -8.07 11.17
N SER A 40 7.32 -6.97 10.42
CA SER A 40 7.10 -6.98 8.98
C SER A 40 8.37 -7.40 8.26
N ARG A 41 8.24 -8.10 7.13
CA ARG A 41 9.41 -8.39 6.29
C ARG A 41 9.81 -7.14 5.52
N ILE A 42 11.09 -7.00 5.17
CA ILE A 42 11.55 -5.91 4.30
C ILE A 42 10.71 -5.86 3.01
N LYS A 43 10.37 -7.02 2.42
CA LYS A 43 9.50 -7.12 1.24
C LYS A 43 8.14 -6.42 1.38
N ASP A 44 7.59 -6.38 2.59
CA ASP A 44 6.26 -5.84 2.83
C ASP A 44 6.30 -4.29 2.99
N ILE A 45 7.47 -3.72 3.30
CA ILE A 45 7.66 -2.30 3.65
C ILE A 45 8.58 -1.53 2.70
N ALA A 46 9.25 -2.20 1.77
CA ALA A 46 10.24 -1.60 0.89
C ALA A 46 10.22 -2.20 -0.52
N ASP A 47 10.67 -1.41 -1.49
CA ASP A 47 10.86 -1.78 -2.89
C ASP A 47 12.32 -1.53 -3.30
N PHE A 48 12.82 -2.24 -4.31
CA PHE A 48 14.20 -2.06 -4.79
C PHE A 48 14.26 -1.10 -5.99
N GLU A 49 15.13 -0.10 -5.91
CA GLU A 49 15.34 0.86 -6.98
C GLU A 49 15.92 0.18 -8.22
N GLY A 50 15.36 0.50 -9.40
CA GLY A 50 15.71 -0.13 -10.68
C GLY A 50 14.66 -1.11 -11.20
N VAL A 51 13.71 -1.54 -10.35
CA VAL A 51 12.53 -2.32 -10.76
C VAL A 51 11.39 -1.35 -11.08
N ARG A 52 11.44 -0.73 -12.26
CA ARG A 52 10.41 0.24 -12.69
C ARG A 52 9.67 -0.22 -13.93
N GLU A 53 8.36 -0.03 -13.89
CA GLU A 53 7.53 -0.10 -15.09
C GLU A 53 7.83 1.10 -15.99
N ASN A 54 7.79 0.86 -17.31
CA ASN A 54 7.97 1.91 -18.30
C ASN A 54 6.67 2.09 -19.08
N MET A 55 6.22 3.33 -19.18
CA MET A 55 5.03 3.66 -19.97
C MET A 55 5.40 3.68 -21.44
N LEU A 56 4.62 2.99 -22.24
CA LEU A 56 4.72 3.02 -23.69
C LEU A 56 3.50 3.70 -24.29
N VAL A 57 3.72 4.42 -25.37
CA VAL A 57 2.68 5.10 -26.14
C VAL A 57 2.84 4.78 -27.61
N GLY A 58 1.74 4.61 -28.32
CA GLY A 58 1.73 4.41 -29.76
C GLY A 58 0.56 5.14 -30.39
N TYR A 59 0.74 5.47 -31.66
CA TYR A 59 -0.30 6.02 -32.49
C TYR A 59 -0.70 4.96 -33.52
N GLY A 60 -1.97 4.55 -33.46
CA GLY A 60 -2.48 3.41 -34.20
C GLY A 60 -3.73 3.73 -35.01
N ILE A 61 -4.15 2.74 -35.79
CA ILE A 61 -5.37 2.80 -36.58
C ILE A 61 -6.25 1.61 -36.20
N VAL A 62 -7.51 1.88 -35.88
CA VAL A 62 -8.54 0.85 -35.68
C VAL A 62 -9.42 0.79 -36.92
N VAL A 63 -9.68 -0.43 -37.40
CA VAL A 63 -10.51 -0.70 -38.58
C VAL A 63 -11.67 -1.65 -38.24
N GLY A 64 -12.67 -1.73 -39.12
CA GLY A 64 -13.82 -2.63 -38.94
C GLY A 64 -14.93 -2.04 -38.06
N LEU A 65 -14.95 -0.72 -37.89
CA LEU A 65 -15.96 -0.02 -37.11
C LEU A 65 -17.27 0.10 -37.91
N ASN A 66 -18.41 -0.16 -37.27
CA ASN A 66 -19.71 -0.16 -37.95
C ASN A 66 -20.29 1.26 -38.16
N GLY A 67 -19.60 2.10 -38.93
CA GLY A 67 -20.03 3.47 -39.20
C GLY A 67 -19.86 4.43 -38.01
N THR A 68 -19.06 4.04 -37.02
CA THR A 68 -18.80 4.78 -35.77
C THR A 68 -17.38 5.33 -35.65
N GLY A 69 -16.53 5.13 -36.66
CA GLY A 69 -15.18 5.71 -36.72
C GLY A 69 -15.16 7.21 -37.05
N ASP A 70 -13.97 7.71 -37.37
CA ASP A 70 -13.73 9.12 -37.63
C ASP A 70 -14.36 9.60 -38.96
N ASP A 71 -14.77 10.86 -38.98
CA ASP A 71 -15.07 11.57 -40.22
C ASP A 71 -13.77 12.04 -40.87
N LEU A 72 -13.42 11.44 -42.01
CA LEU A 72 -12.18 11.74 -42.74
C LEU A 72 -12.14 13.18 -43.29
N THR A 73 -13.26 13.91 -43.26
CA THR A 73 -13.33 15.33 -43.61
C THR A 73 -12.84 16.22 -42.46
N ASN A 74 -13.14 15.84 -41.22
CA ASN A 74 -12.82 16.61 -40.02
C ASN A 74 -11.58 16.10 -39.28
N SER A 75 -11.14 14.87 -39.58
CA SER A 75 -10.00 14.19 -38.96
C SER A 75 -8.89 13.95 -39.99
N PRO A 76 -8.12 15.00 -40.39
CA PRO A 76 -7.08 14.88 -41.42
C PRO A 76 -5.96 13.92 -41.03
N PHE A 77 -5.64 13.80 -39.74
CA PHE A 77 -4.64 12.86 -39.25
C PHE A 77 -5.01 11.41 -39.53
N THR A 78 -6.27 11.02 -39.37
CA THR A 78 -6.75 9.65 -39.66
C THR A 78 -6.58 9.32 -41.13
N LYS A 79 -6.88 10.28 -42.00
CA LYS A 79 -6.70 10.17 -43.46
C LYS A 79 -5.23 9.95 -43.81
N GLU A 80 -4.33 10.83 -43.37
CA GLU A 80 -2.90 10.75 -43.68
C GLU A 80 -2.26 9.47 -43.12
N SER A 81 -2.71 9.03 -41.95
CA SER A 81 -2.21 7.81 -41.31
C SER A 81 -2.57 6.55 -42.08
N LEU A 82 -3.81 6.50 -42.57
CA LEU A 82 -4.28 5.41 -43.43
C LEU A 82 -3.53 5.40 -44.76
N VAL A 83 -3.28 6.58 -45.36
CA VAL A 83 -2.45 6.71 -46.57
C VAL A 83 -1.06 6.14 -46.31
N GLY A 84 -0.36 6.66 -45.30
CA GLY A 84 1.00 6.24 -45.00
C GLY A 84 1.10 4.75 -44.69
N MET A 85 0.08 4.16 -44.05
CA MET A 85 0.03 2.71 -43.83
C MET A 85 -0.12 1.93 -45.12
N LEU A 86 -1.06 2.31 -45.99
CA LEU A 86 -1.30 1.66 -47.26
C LEU A 86 -0.09 1.79 -48.21
N GLU A 87 0.55 2.96 -48.25
CA GLU A 87 1.79 3.18 -49.00
C GLU A 87 2.93 2.28 -48.48
N ARG A 88 3.09 2.11 -47.16
CA ARG A 88 4.06 1.16 -46.56
C ARG A 88 3.78 -0.30 -46.94
N LEU A 89 2.53 -0.64 -47.21
CA LEU A 89 2.12 -1.97 -47.68
C LEU A 89 2.20 -2.10 -49.21
N GLY A 90 2.76 -1.11 -49.91
CA GLY A 90 2.95 -1.12 -51.35
C GLY A 90 1.71 -0.76 -52.18
N VAL A 91 0.65 -0.25 -51.54
CA VAL A 91 -0.55 0.21 -52.23
C VAL A 91 -0.31 1.64 -52.73
N ASN A 92 -0.25 1.82 -54.05
CA ASN A 92 -0.09 3.14 -54.65
C ASN A 92 -1.45 3.85 -54.74
N ILE A 93 -1.69 4.77 -53.81
CA ILE A 93 -2.97 5.50 -53.67
C ILE A 93 -2.98 6.79 -54.51
N ARG A 94 -1.82 7.22 -55.00
CA ARG A 94 -1.62 8.51 -55.66
C ARG A 94 -2.08 8.51 -57.12
N GLU A 95 -2.18 7.33 -57.75
CA GLU A 95 -2.52 7.19 -59.17
C GLU A 95 -4.03 7.29 -59.48
N GLN A 96 -4.91 7.28 -58.46
CA GLN A 96 -6.37 7.46 -58.62
C GLN A 96 -6.86 8.88 -58.25
N GLY A 97 -6.13 9.93 -58.65
CA GLY A 97 -6.66 11.30 -58.62
C GLY A 97 -6.78 11.95 -57.24
N GLY A 98 -5.80 11.74 -56.35
CA GLY A 98 -5.54 12.59 -55.17
C GLY A 98 -6.59 12.59 -54.05
N THR A 99 -7.66 11.81 -54.18
CA THR A 99 -8.74 11.78 -53.21
C THR A 99 -8.93 10.34 -52.77
N ILE A 100 -8.81 10.08 -51.46
CA ILE A 100 -9.34 8.88 -50.81
C ILE A 100 -10.89 8.92 -50.88
N ALA A 101 -11.45 9.02 -52.08
CA ALA A 101 -12.87 9.15 -52.31
C ALA A 101 -13.63 7.83 -52.09
N THR A 102 -12.90 6.73 -51.81
CA THR A 102 -13.46 5.38 -51.70
C THR A 102 -13.31 4.74 -50.33
N VAL A 103 -12.57 5.33 -49.38
CA VAL A 103 -12.61 4.84 -47.99
C VAL A 103 -13.90 5.35 -47.37
N LYS A 104 -14.78 4.43 -47.00
CA LYS A 104 -16.02 4.76 -46.27
C LYS A 104 -15.65 5.57 -45.03
N PRO A 105 -16.05 6.84 -44.93
CA PRO A 105 -15.90 7.61 -43.71
C PRO A 105 -16.57 6.82 -42.58
N LYS A 106 -15.98 6.84 -41.38
CA LYS A 106 -16.50 6.17 -40.19
C LYS A 106 -16.35 4.64 -40.09
N ASN A 107 -15.55 4.00 -40.96
CA ASN A 107 -15.14 2.60 -40.76
C ASN A 107 -13.74 2.44 -40.15
N VAL A 108 -13.06 3.57 -39.95
CA VAL A 108 -11.68 3.65 -39.47
C VAL A 108 -11.60 4.76 -38.42
N ALA A 109 -10.78 4.57 -37.39
CA ALA A 109 -10.49 5.61 -36.40
C ALA A 109 -8.99 5.66 -36.10
N ALA A 110 -8.44 6.86 -35.95
CA ALA A 110 -7.11 7.03 -35.36
C ALA A 110 -7.22 6.93 -33.85
N VAL A 111 -6.27 6.22 -33.25
CA VAL A 111 -6.28 5.91 -31.83
C VAL A 111 -4.92 6.14 -31.19
N MET A 112 -4.96 6.49 -29.91
CA MET A 112 -3.81 6.37 -29.03
C MET A 112 -3.84 5.01 -28.36
N VAL A 113 -2.70 4.35 -28.38
CA VAL A 113 -2.47 3.07 -27.70
C VAL A 113 -1.50 3.33 -26.56
N THR A 114 -1.87 2.93 -25.36
CA THR A 114 -0.98 3.00 -24.19
C THR A 114 -0.77 1.60 -23.63
N ALA A 115 0.43 1.34 -23.16
CA ALA A 115 0.78 0.10 -22.50
C ALA A 115 1.76 0.37 -21.36
N VAL A 116 1.82 -0.57 -20.43
CA VAL A 116 2.81 -0.56 -19.35
C VAL A 116 3.75 -1.73 -19.62
N LEU A 117 5.03 -1.44 -19.83
CA LEU A 117 6.09 -2.44 -19.97
C LEU A 117 6.58 -2.82 -18.57
N PRO A 118 6.34 -4.06 -18.13
CA PRO A 118 6.84 -4.52 -16.84
C PRO A 118 8.37 -4.50 -16.79
N PRO A 119 8.97 -4.29 -15.61
CA PRO A 119 10.41 -4.47 -15.45
C PRO A 119 10.80 -5.92 -15.79
N PHE A 120 11.98 -6.09 -16.40
CA PHE A 120 12.51 -7.40 -16.85
C PHE A 120 11.67 -8.14 -17.89
N ALA A 121 10.73 -7.46 -18.56
CA ALA A 121 10.01 -8.05 -19.67
C ALA A 121 10.99 -8.48 -20.78
N ARG A 122 11.05 -9.79 -21.03
CA ARG A 122 11.87 -10.39 -22.09
C ARG A 122 11.22 -10.25 -23.46
N GLN A 123 12.02 -10.34 -24.51
CA GLN A 123 11.52 -10.38 -25.87
C GLN A 123 10.51 -11.53 -26.04
N GLY A 124 9.38 -11.25 -26.71
CA GLY A 124 8.28 -12.19 -26.86
C GLY A 124 7.25 -12.19 -25.72
N THR A 125 7.53 -11.51 -24.60
CA THR A 125 6.54 -11.28 -23.53
C THR A 125 5.33 -10.55 -24.10
N ARG A 126 4.13 -10.97 -23.70
CA ARG A 126 2.89 -10.28 -24.06
C ARG A 126 2.46 -9.34 -22.95
N ILE A 127 2.02 -8.14 -23.34
CA ILE A 127 1.49 -7.12 -22.43
C ILE A 127 0.13 -6.62 -22.92
N ASP A 128 -0.68 -6.20 -21.96
CA ASP A 128 -1.99 -5.61 -22.22
C ASP A 128 -1.84 -4.19 -22.76
N VAL A 129 -2.79 -3.77 -23.61
CA VAL A 129 -2.85 -2.40 -24.13
C VAL A 129 -4.22 -1.79 -23.92
N SER A 130 -4.23 -0.49 -23.67
CA SER A 130 -5.43 0.33 -23.68
C SER A 130 -5.45 1.13 -24.97
N VAL A 131 -6.62 1.23 -25.59
CA VAL A 131 -6.83 1.93 -26.85
C VAL A 131 -7.91 2.99 -26.66
N SER A 132 -7.64 4.21 -27.09
CA SER A 132 -8.57 5.33 -26.98
C SER A 132 -8.64 6.09 -28.29
N ALA A 133 -9.84 6.46 -28.72
CA ALA A 133 -10.03 7.27 -29.92
C ALA A 133 -9.33 8.63 -29.76
N LEU A 134 -8.60 9.05 -30.80
CA LEU A 134 -7.96 10.37 -30.86
C LEU A 134 -8.82 11.38 -31.61
N GLY A 135 -9.62 10.91 -32.58
CA GLY A 135 -10.49 11.74 -33.40
C GLY A 135 -11.94 11.81 -32.91
N ASP A 136 -12.85 11.91 -33.88
CA ASP A 136 -14.29 12.10 -33.69
C ASP A 136 -15.10 10.80 -33.74
N ALA A 137 -14.43 9.64 -33.70
CA ALA A 137 -15.08 8.35 -33.58
C ALA A 137 -16.08 8.30 -32.42
N LYS A 138 -17.30 7.88 -32.72
CA LYS A 138 -18.40 7.72 -31.77
C LYS A 138 -18.26 6.45 -30.93
N SER A 139 -17.69 5.40 -31.50
CA SER A 139 -17.45 4.15 -30.80
C SER A 139 -16.37 3.33 -31.48
N LEU A 140 -15.54 2.67 -30.67
CA LEU A 140 -14.53 1.70 -31.11
C LEU A 140 -15.04 0.24 -31.05
N LEU A 141 -16.33 0.04 -30.79
CA LEU A 141 -16.92 -1.29 -30.61
C LEU A 141 -16.81 -2.12 -31.88
N GLY A 142 -16.32 -3.36 -31.75
CA GLY A 142 -16.10 -4.27 -32.89
C GLY A 142 -14.87 -3.94 -33.74
N GLY A 143 -14.12 -2.91 -33.38
CA GLY A 143 -12.90 -2.53 -34.09
C GLY A 143 -11.74 -3.49 -33.85
N THR A 144 -10.81 -3.51 -34.79
CA THR A 144 -9.50 -4.18 -34.68
C THR A 144 -8.39 -3.18 -34.82
N LEU A 145 -7.50 -3.13 -33.82
CA LEU A 145 -6.26 -2.37 -33.84
C LEU A 145 -5.27 -3.03 -34.80
N LEU A 146 -4.82 -2.27 -35.78
CA LEU A 146 -3.75 -2.68 -36.68
C LEU A 146 -2.38 -2.57 -35.99
N VAL A 147 -1.39 -3.26 -36.55
CA VAL A 147 -0.02 -3.30 -36.05
C VAL A 147 0.48 -1.89 -35.73
N THR A 148 0.67 -1.62 -34.44
CA THR A 148 1.00 -0.31 -33.89
C THR A 148 2.28 -0.41 -33.05
N PRO A 149 3.37 0.25 -33.43
CA PRO A 149 4.57 0.31 -32.60
C PRO A 149 4.31 1.16 -31.35
N LEU A 150 4.82 0.69 -30.21
CA LEU A 150 4.74 1.34 -28.93
C LEU A 150 6.13 1.85 -28.54
N VAL A 151 6.25 3.17 -28.42
CA VAL A 151 7.50 3.87 -28.12
C VAL A 151 7.61 4.23 -26.64
N GLY A 152 8.82 4.18 -26.11
CA GLY A 152 9.17 4.70 -24.80
C GLY A 152 9.42 6.20 -24.81
N ALA A 153 9.74 6.76 -23.64
CA ALA A 153 10.08 8.18 -23.48
C ALA A 153 11.38 8.60 -24.20
N ASP A 154 12.24 7.63 -24.53
CA ASP A 154 13.45 7.77 -25.33
C ASP A 154 13.18 7.83 -26.85
N GLY A 155 11.92 7.64 -27.27
CA GLY A 155 11.51 7.66 -28.69
C GLY A 155 11.70 6.33 -29.41
N GLU A 156 12.16 5.30 -28.72
CA GLU A 156 12.48 4.02 -29.32
C GLU A 156 11.35 3.00 -29.15
N ILE A 157 11.26 2.03 -30.06
CA ILE A 157 10.20 1.01 -30.07
C ILE A 157 10.57 -0.14 -29.13
N TYR A 158 9.70 -0.40 -28.15
CA TYR A 158 9.87 -1.51 -27.20
C TYR A 158 8.91 -2.66 -27.43
N ALA A 159 7.70 -2.37 -27.91
CA ALA A 159 6.68 -3.37 -28.15
C ALA A 159 5.85 -3.04 -29.38
N VAL A 160 5.18 -4.05 -29.93
CA VAL A 160 4.29 -3.89 -31.08
C VAL A 160 2.94 -4.49 -30.73
N ALA A 161 1.88 -3.69 -30.84
CA ALA A 161 0.51 -4.04 -30.48
C ALA A 161 -0.37 -4.33 -31.70
N GLN A 162 -1.23 -5.36 -31.61
CA GLN A 162 -2.33 -5.57 -32.54
C GLN A 162 -3.45 -6.39 -31.89
N GLY A 163 -4.68 -6.27 -32.40
CA GLY A 163 -5.75 -7.18 -32.00
C GLY A 163 -7.15 -6.56 -32.00
N GLY A 164 -8.15 -7.40 -31.76
CA GLY A 164 -9.56 -6.97 -31.64
C GLY A 164 -9.81 -6.24 -30.32
N LEU A 165 -10.53 -5.13 -30.35
CA LEU A 165 -10.88 -4.38 -29.15
C LEU A 165 -11.95 -5.09 -28.34
N ALA A 166 -11.71 -5.20 -27.04
CA ALA A 166 -12.66 -5.71 -26.06
C ALA A 166 -12.96 -4.64 -24.99
N GLY A 167 -14.02 -4.87 -24.22
CA GLY A 167 -14.39 -3.99 -23.10
C GLY A 167 -14.85 -2.58 -23.49
N VAL A 168 -15.19 -2.37 -24.76
CA VAL A 168 -15.69 -1.09 -25.26
C VAL A 168 -17.12 -0.85 -24.75
N GLY A 169 -17.39 0.37 -24.28
CA GLY A 169 -18.73 0.76 -23.82
C GLY A 169 -19.80 0.65 -24.91
N VAL A 170 -21.03 0.39 -24.50
CA VAL A 170 -22.17 0.23 -25.41
C VAL A 170 -23.16 1.37 -25.18
N THR A 171 -23.59 1.99 -26.28
CA THR A 171 -24.69 2.96 -26.28
C THR A 171 -25.89 2.32 -26.97
N ALA A 172 -27.02 2.27 -26.28
CA ALA A 172 -28.30 1.83 -26.82
C ALA A 172 -29.25 3.02 -26.92
N THR A 173 -29.90 3.18 -28.08
CA THR A 173 -30.88 4.25 -28.34
C THR A 173 -32.27 3.64 -28.52
N GLY A 174 -33.24 4.13 -27.76
CA GLY A 174 -34.66 3.80 -27.91
C GLY A 174 -35.33 4.58 -29.04
N ALA A 175 -36.41 4.04 -29.59
CA ALA A 175 -37.18 4.68 -30.67
C ALA A 175 -37.81 6.03 -30.27
N SER A 176 -37.90 6.32 -28.97
CA SER A 176 -38.36 7.60 -28.42
C SER A 176 -37.26 8.67 -28.33
N GLY A 177 -36.03 8.37 -28.76
CA GLY A 177 -34.88 9.27 -28.66
C GLY A 177 -34.14 9.21 -27.32
N SER A 178 -34.57 8.36 -26.38
CA SER A 178 -33.80 8.09 -25.15
C SER A 178 -32.54 7.30 -25.48
N SER A 179 -31.43 7.60 -24.81
CA SER A 179 -30.19 6.84 -24.94
C SER A 179 -29.65 6.43 -23.58
N VAL A 180 -29.11 5.21 -23.50
CA VAL A 180 -28.44 4.68 -22.32
C VAL A 180 -27.05 4.25 -22.75
N THR A 181 -26.03 4.81 -22.11
CA THR A 181 -24.62 4.46 -22.35
C THR A 181 -24.06 3.77 -21.12
N LYS A 182 -23.48 2.58 -21.31
CA LYS A 182 -22.77 1.84 -20.26
C LYS A 182 -21.29 1.73 -20.62
N GLY A 183 -20.43 2.28 -19.77
CA GLY A 183 -18.99 2.36 -20.02
C GLY A 183 -18.62 3.51 -20.97
N VAL A 184 -17.41 3.46 -21.53
CA VAL A 184 -16.88 4.48 -22.45
C VAL A 184 -16.80 3.90 -23.86
N PRO A 185 -17.67 4.30 -24.82
CA PRO A 185 -17.70 3.72 -26.16
C PRO A 185 -16.45 4.01 -27.01
N THR A 186 -15.66 5.03 -26.65
CA THR A 186 -14.46 5.49 -27.37
C THR A 186 -13.16 4.96 -26.76
N SER A 187 -13.24 4.06 -25.77
CA SER A 187 -12.09 3.43 -25.14
C SER A 187 -12.30 1.93 -25.08
N GLY A 188 -11.22 1.17 -25.30
CA GLY A 188 -11.21 -0.28 -25.25
C GLY A 188 -9.89 -0.80 -24.67
N LYS A 189 -9.87 -2.08 -24.32
CA LYS A 189 -8.67 -2.78 -23.88
C LYS A 189 -8.46 -4.02 -24.75
N ILE A 190 -7.21 -4.39 -24.96
CA ILE A 190 -6.84 -5.63 -25.63
C ILE A 190 -5.84 -6.34 -24.73
N ALA A 191 -6.24 -7.49 -24.21
CA ALA A 191 -5.37 -8.30 -23.36
C ALA A 191 -4.30 -9.01 -24.20
N ASN A 192 -3.06 -9.03 -23.72
CA ASN A 192 -1.92 -9.71 -24.33
C ASN A 192 -1.70 -9.35 -25.81
N ALA A 193 -1.97 -8.10 -26.17
CA ALA A 193 -2.00 -7.62 -27.56
C ALA A 193 -0.65 -7.14 -28.07
N ALA A 194 0.18 -6.65 -27.15
CA ALA A 194 1.51 -6.14 -27.45
C ALA A 194 2.56 -7.20 -27.17
N ILE A 195 3.46 -7.40 -28.12
CA ILE A 195 4.63 -8.28 -27.99
C ILE A 195 5.85 -7.40 -27.80
N VAL A 196 6.64 -7.67 -26.77
CA VAL A 196 7.90 -6.98 -26.51
C VAL A 196 8.93 -7.39 -27.57
N GLU A 197 9.41 -6.43 -28.35
CA GLU A 197 10.42 -6.62 -29.39
C GLU A 197 11.83 -6.31 -28.88
N ARG A 198 11.95 -5.40 -27.90
CA ARG A 198 13.23 -4.97 -27.36
C ARG A 198 13.25 -5.06 -25.85
N GLU A 199 14.23 -5.79 -25.33
CA GLU A 199 14.50 -5.84 -23.90
C GLU A 199 15.15 -4.54 -23.43
N LEU A 200 14.86 -4.15 -22.19
CA LEU A 200 15.62 -3.11 -21.52
C LEU A 200 16.98 -3.69 -21.12
N PRO A 201 18.11 -3.05 -21.45
CA PRO A 201 19.45 -3.51 -21.06
C PRO A 201 19.66 -3.25 -19.56
N PHE A 202 19.03 -4.07 -18.72
CA PHE A 202 19.16 -3.99 -17.28
C PHE A 202 19.50 -5.37 -16.72
N GLU A 203 20.76 -5.56 -16.40
CA GLU A 203 21.28 -6.78 -15.80
C GLU A 203 21.51 -6.56 -14.30
N MET A 204 20.55 -7.01 -13.49
CA MET A 204 20.66 -6.93 -12.02
C MET A 204 21.94 -7.59 -11.48
N GLY A 205 22.43 -8.64 -12.12
CA GLY A 205 23.59 -9.41 -11.65
C GLY A 205 24.91 -8.63 -11.62
N HIS A 206 25.01 -7.53 -12.39
CA HIS A 206 26.23 -6.71 -12.50
C HIS A 206 26.17 -5.41 -11.70
N LEU A 207 25.13 -5.20 -10.89
CA LEU A 207 25.03 -4.02 -10.04
C LEU A 207 26.11 -4.05 -8.95
N GLU A 208 26.85 -2.95 -8.80
CA GLU A 208 27.80 -2.76 -7.70
C GLU A 208 27.11 -2.31 -6.42
N SER A 209 25.96 -1.65 -6.54
CA SER A 209 25.12 -1.23 -5.43
C SER A 209 23.65 -1.28 -5.81
N VAL A 210 22.81 -1.58 -4.84
CA VAL A 210 21.35 -1.54 -4.93
C VAL A 210 20.83 -0.53 -3.93
N LYS A 211 19.75 0.18 -4.27
CA LYS A 211 19.06 1.03 -3.31
C LYS A 211 17.73 0.39 -2.94
N VAL A 212 17.43 0.40 -1.65
CA VAL A 212 16.19 -0.11 -1.07
C VAL A 212 15.38 1.12 -0.65
N THR A 213 14.19 1.29 -1.20
CA THR A 213 13.31 2.42 -0.93
C THR A 213 12.15 1.97 -0.05
N LEU A 214 11.99 2.58 1.13
CA LEU A 214 10.85 2.35 2.01
C LEU A 214 9.58 2.98 1.42
N ARG A 215 8.47 2.24 1.51
CA ARG A 215 7.13 2.71 1.10
C ARG A 215 6.63 3.85 1.98
N ASN A 216 7.00 3.80 3.26
CA ASN A 216 6.69 4.81 4.26
C ASN A 216 8.04 5.35 4.78
N PRO A 217 8.49 6.53 4.30
CA PRO A 217 9.78 7.10 4.70
C PRO A 217 9.83 7.38 6.21
N ASP A 218 10.83 6.83 6.89
CA ASP A 218 11.05 7.03 8.32
C ASP A 218 12.52 6.77 8.70
N PHE A 219 13.11 7.69 9.48
CA PHE A 219 14.52 7.63 9.85
C PHE A 219 14.85 6.41 10.74
N THR A 220 13.97 6.06 11.68
CA THR A 220 14.20 4.96 12.61
C THR A 220 14.15 3.63 11.86
N THR A 221 13.16 3.47 11.00
CA THR A 221 12.94 2.30 10.14
C THR A 221 14.08 2.12 9.17
N ALA A 222 14.50 3.18 8.46
CA ALA A 222 15.64 3.11 7.54
C ALA A 222 16.93 2.67 8.25
N ARG A 223 17.18 3.19 9.46
CA ARG A 223 18.32 2.77 10.29
C ARG A 223 18.21 1.31 10.74
N ARG A 224 17.04 0.87 11.21
CA ARG A 224 16.80 -0.53 11.63
C ARG A 224 16.98 -1.50 10.46
N VAL A 225 16.50 -1.13 9.27
CA VAL A 225 16.68 -1.90 8.03
C VAL A 225 18.16 -2.05 7.70
N ALA A 226 18.91 -0.96 7.68
CA ALA A 226 20.36 -1.01 7.41
C ALA A 226 21.11 -1.88 8.44
N GLN A 227 20.76 -1.75 9.73
CA GLN A 227 21.35 -2.57 10.79
C GLN A 227 21.03 -4.06 10.65
N ALA A 228 19.79 -4.41 10.29
CA ALA A 228 19.39 -5.78 10.06
C ALA A 228 20.15 -6.41 8.88
N VAL A 229 20.27 -5.66 7.77
CA VAL A 229 21.05 -6.09 6.59
C VAL A 229 22.52 -6.30 6.95
N ASN A 230 23.14 -5.33 7.63
CA ASN A 230 24.54 -5.44 8.04
C ASN A 230 24.79 -6.59 9.03
N SER A 231 23.84 -6.83 9.94
CA SER A 231 23.92 -7.94 10.90
C SER A 231 23.80 -9.31 10.24
N TYR A 232 22.93 -9.43 9.23
CA TYR A 232 22.76 -10.67 8.47
C TYR A 232 23.98 -10.98 7.60
N LEU A 233 24.51 -9.98 6.89
CA LEU A 233 25.64 -10.15 5.98
C LEU A 233 27.01 -10.10 6.68
N GLY A 234 27.06 -9.68 7.95
CA GLY A 234 28.27 -9.60 8.75
C GLY A 234 29.25 -8.50 8.30
N THR A 235 28.78 -7.54 7.51
CA THR A 235 29.60 -6.47 6.91
C THR A 235 28.83 -5.15 6.89
N ASP A 236 29.50 -4.01 7.04
CA ASP A 236 28.90 -2.68 6.95
C ASP A 236 28.74 -2.23 5.49
N ILE A 237 27.70 -2.72 4.81
CA ILE A 237 27.45 -2.49 3.38
C ILE A 237 26.13 -1.77 3.11
N ALA A 238 25.22 -1.73 4.07
CA ALA A 238 23.96 -1.00 4.02
C ALA A 238 24.04 0.27 4.84
N ARG A 239 23.72 1.42 4.23
CA ARG A 239 23.67 2.72 4.89
C ARG A 239 22.44 3.50 4.44
N PRO A 240 21.65 4.06 5.37
CA PRO A 240 20.55 4.94 5.02
C PRO A 240 21.11 6.25 4.45
N SER A 241 20.71 6.64 3.24
CA SER A 241 21.06 7.93 2.65
C SER A 241 20.09 9.03 3.08
N ASP A 242 18.83 8.67 3.30
CA ASP A 242 17.71 9.54 3.67
C ASP A 242 16.61 8.70 4.36
N PRO A 243 15.49 9.28 4.85
CA PRO A 243 14.42 8.53 5.52
C PRO A 243 13.77 7.44 4.67
N GLY A 244 13.83 7.58 3.35
CA GLY A 244 13.18 6.67 2.41
C GLY A 244 14.15 5.70 1.77
N THR A 245 15.46 5.96 1.75
CA THR A 245 16.39 5.21 0.90
C THR A 245 17.57 4.66 1.69
N ILE A 246 17.84 3.37 1.48
CA ILE A 246 18.98 2.64 2.03
C ILE A 246 19.85 2.18 0.87
N GLN A 247 21.07 2.69 0.80
CA GLN A 247 22.06 2.23 -0.18
C GLN A 247 22.75 0.97 0.35
N VAL A 248 22.74 -0.09 -0.46
CA VAL A 248 23.36 -1.37 -0.13
C VAL A 248 24.40 -1.72 -1.20
N THR A 249 25.66 -1.76 -0.81
CA THR A 249 26.76 -2.16 -1.68
C THR A 249 26.80 -3.69 -1.81
N VAL A 250 26.95 -4.20 -3.03
CA VAL A 250 27.02 -5.65 -3.28
C VAL A 250 28.40 -6.16 -2.85
N PRO A 251 28.48 -7.05 -1.83
CA PRO A 251 29.75 -7.56 -1.38
C PRO A 251 30.29 -8.62 -2.36
N PRO A 252 31.60 -8.92 -2.35
CA PRO A 252 32.23 -9.82 -3.32
C PRO A 252 31.56 -11.19 -3.45
N ALA A 253 30.99 -11.72 -2.36
CA ALA A 253 30.30 -13.01 -2.32
C ALA A 253 29.02 -13.08 -3.18
N TYR A 254 28.39 -11.94 -3.47
CA TYR A 254 27.15 -11.86 -4.25
C TYR A 254 27.34 -11.21 -5.63
N ARG A 255 28.58 -10.93 -6.05
CA ARG A 255 28.86 -10.43 -7.42
C ARG A 255 28.42 -11.47 -8.45
N GLY A 256 27.60 -11.06 -9.42
CA GLY A 256 26.99 -11.98 -10.39
C GLY A 256 25.76 -12.73 -9.86
N ASN A 257 25.42 -12.61 -8.57
CA ASN A 257 24.25 -13.22 -7.94
C ASN A 257 23.52 -12.25 -7.00
N VAL A 258 23.36 -11.00 -7.45
CA VAL A 258 22.66 -9.93 -6.70
C VAL A 258 21.23 -10.35 -6.36
N VAL A 259 20.57 -11.14 -7.22
CA VAL A 259 19.21 -11.63 -6.97
C VAL A 259 19.11 -12.48 -5.70
N ALA A 260 20.10 -13.33 -5.41
CA ALA A 260 20.14 -14.09 -4.16
C ALA A 260 20.26 -13.16 -2.95
N MET A 261 21.16 -12.17 -3.01
CA MET A 261 21.32 -11.16 -1.96
C MET A 261 20.01 -10.42 -1.66
N LEU A 262 19.29 -9.99 -2.71
CA LEU A 262 18.01 -9.29 -2.54
C LEU A 262 16.95 -10.21 -1.94
N THR A 263 16.92 -11.49 -2.34
CA THR A 263 15.99 -12.49 -1.79
C THR A 263 16.25 -12.74 -0.30
N ASP A 264 17.52 -12.77 0.11
CA ASP A 264 17.91 -12.93 1.51
C ASP A 264 17.54 -11.68 2.33
N ILE A 265 17.79 -10.48 1.78
CA ILE A 265 17.40 -9.21 2.39
C ILE A 265 15.87 -9.11 2.52
N GLU A 266 15.10 -9.49 1.50
CA GLU A 266 13.63 -9.47 1.51
C GLU A 266 13.02 -10.23 2.69
N GLN A 267 13.69 -11.29 3.15
CA GLN A 267 13.21 -12.16 4.23
C GLN A 267 13.47 -11.60 5.63
N LEU A 268 14.35 -10.61 5.76
CA LEU A 268 14.67 -10.01 7.05
C LEU A 268 13.43 -9.36 7.66
N ARG A 269 13.22 -9.60 8.95
CA ARG A 269 12.09 -9.07 9.70
C ARG A 269 12.52 -7.88 10.54
N ILE A 270 11.82 -6.77 10.39
CA ILE A 270 12.05 -5.53 11.14
C ILE A 270 10.71 -5.02 11.64
N GLU A 271 10.74 -4.38 12.80
CA GLU A 271 9.62 -3.62 13.35
C GLU A 271 9.68 -2.18 12.80
N PRO A 272 8.76 -1.80 11.89
CA PRO A 272 8.72 -0.44 11.36
C PRO A 272 8.30 0.52 12.46
N ASP A 273 8.90 1.70 12.46
CA ASP A 273 8.44 2.83 13.27
C ASP A 273 7.47 3.64 12.41
N GLN A 274 6.17 3.46 12.66
CA GLN A 274 5.13 4.21 11.95
C GLN A 274 4.52 5.26 12.86
N ILE A 275 4.38 6.48 12.33
CA ILE A 275 3.65 7.54 13.00
C ILE A 275 2.20 7.08 13.17
N ALA A 276 1.66 7.26 14.37
CA ALA A 276 0.27 6.95 14.64
C ALA A 276 -0.63 7.81 13.72
N LYS A 277 -1.49 7.16 12.93
CA LYS A 277 -2.39 7.83 11.98
C LYS A 277 -3.85 7.50 12.28
N ILE A 278 -4.71 8.48 12.08
CA ILE A 278 -6.16 8.37 12.20
C ILE A 278 -6.75 8.74 10.84
N VAL A 279 -7.49 7.83 10.24
CA VAL A 279 -8.20 8.05 8.97
C VAL A 279 -9.68 8.14 9.28
N ILE A 280 -10.32 9.22 8.83
CA ILE A 280 -11.74 9.46 9.06
C ILE A 280 -12.43 9.66 7.71
N ASP A 281 -13.45 8.86 7.43
CA ASP A 281 -14.34 9.06 6.28
C ASP A 281 -15.54 9.90 6.73
N GLU A 282 -15.67 11.11 6.20
CA GLU A 282 -16.72 12.05 6.62
C GLU A 282 -18.12 11.53 6.21
N ALA A 283 -18.22 10.83 5.08
CA ALA A 283 -19.48 10.39 4.51
C ALA A 283 -20.01 9.12 5.19
N SER A 284 -19.14 8.16 5.50
CA SER A 284 -19.52 6.92 6.18
C SER A 284 -19.46 7.03 7.71
N GLY A 285 -18.77 8.05 8.25
CA GLY A 285 -18.53 8.18 9.69
C GLY A 285 -17.55 7.13 10.23
N THR A 286 -16.84 6.41 9.36
CA THR A 286 -15.88 5.37 9.75
C THR A 286 -14.58 6.00 10.21
N ILE A 287 -14.08 5.58 11.37
CA ILE A 287 -12.82 6.04 11.96
C ILE A 287 -11.88 4.84 12.11
N VAL A 288 -10.71 4.90 11.48
CA VAL A 288 -9.66 3.90 11.59
C VAL A 288 -8.49 4.51 12.36
N MET A 289 -8.06 3.86 13.43
CA MET A 289 -6.98 4.32 14.30
C MET A 289 -5.80 3.36 14.25
N GLY A 290 -4.59 3.91 14.14
CA GLY A 290 -3.36 3.13 14.31
C GLY A 290 -3.16 2.68 15.77
N GLU A 291 -2.40 1.60 15.95
CA GLU A 291 -2.17 0.92 17.24
C GLU A 291 -1.54 1.84 18.32
N ASN A 292 -0.79 2.86 17.92
CA ASN A 292 0.01 3.69 18.82
C ASN A 292 -0.58 5.10 19.10
N VAL A 293 -1.86 5.33 18.86
CA VAL A 293 -2.46 6.65 19.12
C VAL A 293 -2.68 6.88 20.63
N ARG A 294 -2.00 7.88 21.19
CA ARG A 294 -2.13 8.28 22.60
C ARG A 294 -2.64 9.72 22.71
N ILE A 295 -3.43 9.97 23.75
CA ILE A 295 -3.93 11.30 24.11
C ILE A 295 -3.33 11.71 25.44
N SER A 296 -2.73 12.89 25.47
CA SER A 296 -2.28 13.56 26.68
C SER A 296 -3.43 14.32 27.34
N THR A 297 -3.31 14.60 28.63
CA THR A 297 -4.26 15.42 29.39
C THR A 297 -4.60 16.74 28.68
N VAL A 298 -5.86 16.90 28.25
CA VAL A 298 -6.37 18.13 27.66
C VAL A 298 -7.80 18.41 28.14
N ALA A 299 -8.13 19.69 28.26
CA ALA A 299 -9.50 20.16 28.47
C ALA A 299 -10.01 20.87 27.22
N ILE A 300 -11.18 20.47 26.71
CA ILE A 300 -11.79 21.04 25.50
C ILE A 300 -13.21 21.46 25.81
N ALA A 301 -13.52 22.70 25.46
CA ALA A 301 -14.87 23.23 25.48
C ALA A 301 -15.36 23.38 24.04
N GLN A 302 -16.36 22.60 23.64
CA GLN A 302 -16.98 22.70 22.32
C GLN A 302 -18.50 22.71 22.47
N GLY A 303 -19.13 23.84 22.11
CA GLY A 303 -20.56 24.06 22.37
C GLY A 303 -20.88 24.17 23.86
N GLN A 304 -21.79 23.34 24.37
CA GLN A 304 -22.19 23.28 25.79
C GLN A 304 -21.40 22.24 26.61
N LEU A 305 -20.40 21.57 26.02
CA LEU A 305 -19.69 20.45 26.64
C LEU A 305 -18.28 20.87 27.05
N THR A 306 -17.95 20.65 28.34
CA THR A 306 -16.59 20.81 28.90
C THR A 306 -16.01 19.43 29.16
N ILE A 307 -15.07 18.99 28.32
CA ILE A 307 -14.33 17.75 28.51
C ILE A 307 -13.07 18.08 29.30
N ARG A 308 -12.80 17.41 30.42
CA ARG A 308 -11.59 17.57 31.22
C ARG A 308 -10.92 16.22 31.45
N ILE A 309 -9.82 15.96 30.74
CA ILE A 309 -8.94 14.85 31.06
C ILE A 309 -8.05 15.33 32.21
N THR A 310 -7.86 14.53 33.27
CA THR A 310 -7.01 14.86 34.41
C THR A 310 -6.19 13.64 34.78
N GLU A 311 -4.87 13.75 34.74
CA GLU A 311 -3.98 12.74 35.30
C GLU A 311 -3.76 13.04 36.79
N THR A 312 -4.08 12.08 37.66
CA THR A 312 -3.82 12.16 39.11
C THR A 312 -2.61 11.29 39.46
N PRO A 313 -1.39 11.83 39.52
CA PRO A 313 -0.24 11.07 39.96
C PRO A 313 -0.38 10.73 41.45
N GLN A 314 -0.45 9.43 41.78
CA GLN A 314 -0.31 8.96 43.16
C GLN A 314 1.14 8.57 43.45
N VAL A 315 1.61 9.00 44.62
CA VAL A 315 2.89 8.56 45.18
C VAL A 315 2.67 7.30 46.02
N SER A 316 3.35 6.21 45.67
CA SER A 316 3.44 5.04 46.53
C SER A 316 4.62 5.25 47.48
N GLN A 317 4.34 5.74 48.69
CA GLN A 317 5.35 5.90 49.74
C GLN A 317 5.19 4.78 50.78
N PRO A 318 6.27 4.04 51.10
CA PRO A 318 6.25 3.05 52.18
C PRO A 318 5.93 3.69 53.54
N SER A 319 5.39 2.91 54.49
CA SER A 319 5.14 3.38 55.86
C SER A 319 6.39 4.00 56.50
N PRO A 320 6.24 4.99 57.41
CA PRO A 320 7.37 5.61 58.08
C PRO A 320 8.25 4.54 58.73
N PHE A 321 9.58 4.65 58.56
CA PHE A 321 10.63 3.71 59.01
C PHE A 321 10.92 2.46 58.15
N SER A 322 10.32 2.31 56.96
CA SER A 322 10.78 1.27 56.02
C SER A 322 12.19 1.59 55.47
N THR A 323 13.15 0.69 55.67
CA THR A 323 14.51 0.76 55.11
C THR A 323 14.62 0.15 53.70
N VAL A 324 13.50 -0.34 53.15
CA VAL A 324 13.45 -0.93 51.82
C VAL A 324 12.24 -0.37 51.07
N GLY A 325 12.49 0.43 50.03
CA GLY A 325 11.47 1.00 49.16
C GLY A 325 11.75 2.46 48.80
N THR A 326 11.90 2.76 47.51
CA THR A 326 11.99 4.12 46.98
C THR A 326 10.59 4.59 46.55
N THR A 327 10.19 5.79 46.98
CA THR A 327 8.95 6.41 46.49
C THR A 327 8.98 6.46 44.97
N THR A 328 8.00 5.85 44.31
CA THR A 328 7.85 5.88 42.87
C THR A 328 6.48 6.42 42.50
N THR A 329 6.44 7.27 41.48
CA THR A 329 5.22 7.86 40.93
C THR A 329 4.55 6.82 40.04
N VAL A 330 3.34 6.40 40.39
CA VAL A 330 2.54 5.47 39.58
C VAL A 330 1.41 6.24 38.94
N GLN A 331 1.27 6.15 37.62
CA GLN A 331 0.19 6.82 36.89
C GLN A 331 -1.10 5.99 37.01
N ARG A 332 -2.20 6.57 37.52
CA ARG A 332 -3.54 5.96 37.49
C ARG A 332 -4.51 6.97 36.87
N SER A 333 -5.46 6.48 36.08
CA SER A 333 -6.51 7.27 35.47
C SER A 333 -7.84 6.79 36.04
N ASP A 334 -8.67 7.71 36.52
CA ASP A 334 -10.05 7.43 36.94
C ASP A 334 -11.03 8.06 35.94
N ILE A 335 -12.03 7.28 35.51
CA ILE A 335 -13.16 7.74 34.69
C ILE A 335 -14.39 7.66 35.58
N GLU A 336 -14.95 8.80 35.94
CA GLU A 336 -16.19 8.90 36.73
C GLU A 336 -17.35 9.20 35.77
N ILE A 337 -18.27 8.25 35.65
CA ILE A 337 -19.58 8.43 34.99
C ILE A 337 -20.62 8.18 36.07
N ASP A 338 -21.38 9.21 36.43
CA ASP A 338 -22.45 9.12 37.41
C ASP A 338 -23.70 8.53 36.76
N GLU A 339 -23.88 7.22 36.91
CA GLU A 339 -25.18 6.57 36.78
C GLU A 339 -25.37 5.56 37.92
N GLY A 340 -26.51 5.68 38.59
CA GLY A 340 -26.84 4.96 39.82
C GLY A 340 -26.80 3.43 39.68
N SER A 341 -26.09 2.83 40.64
CA SER A 341 -26.20 1.46 41.16
C SER A 341 -25.50 0.29 40.42
N GLN A 342 -24.45 -0.19 41.11
CA GLN A 342 -23.87 -1.55 41.15
C GLN A 342 -23.34 -2.20 39.86
N LYS A 343 -21.99 -2.29 39.75
CA LYS A 343 -21.25 -3.57 39.57
C LYS A 343 -19.71 -3.43 39.63
N LYS A 344 -19.10 -4.51 40.15
CA LYS A 344 -17.68 -4.92 40.25
C LYS A 344 -16.61 -4.04 39.58
N LEU A 345 -15.63 -3.62 40.40
CA LEU A 345 -14.31 -3.18 39.94
C LEU A 345 -13.54 -4.35 39.30
N SER A 346 -13.10 -4.14 38.07
CA SER A 346 -11.97 -4.84 37.46
C SER A 346 -10.92 -3.79 37.09
N VAL A 347 -9.69 -3.97 37.55
CA VAL A 347 -8.57 -3.07 37.25
C VAL A 347 -8.04 -3.39 35.85
N LEU A 348 -8.09 -2.41 34.96
CA LEU A 348 -7.46 -2.46 33.63
C LEU A 348 -6.25 -1.49 33.60
N PRO A 349 -5.17 -1.82 32.86
CA PRO A 349 -3.97 -1.00 32.82
C PRO A 349 -4.11 0.20 31.87
N HIS A 350 -4.06 1.40 32.46
CA HIS A 350 -3.40 2.66 32.09
C HIS A 350 -3.56 3.33 30.70
N GLY A 351 -3.99 4.60 30.76
CA GLY A 351 -4.04 5.59 29.68
C GLY A 351 -5.37 5.55 28.95
N VAL A 352 -6.14 6.65 28.94
CA VAL A 352 -7.37 6.71 28.12
C VAL A 352 -6.93 6.58 26.67
N THR A 353 -7.23 5.43 26.07
CA THR A 353 -6.95 5.23 24.64
C THR A 353 -7.89 6.14 23.86
N LEU A 354 -7.44 6.65 22.70
CA LEU A 354 -8.35 7.40 21.82
C LEU A 354 -9.60 6.58 21.48
N GLN A 355 -9.47 5.26 21.42
CA GLN A 355 -10.58 4.35 21.22
C GLN A 355 -11.67 4.47 22.30
N GLU A 356 -11.30 4.58 23.57
CA GLU A 356 -12.26 4.80 24.67
C GLU A 356 -12.93 6.17 24.57
N LEU A 357 -12.18 7.22 24.21
CA LEU A 357 -12.74 8.55 23.99
C LEU A 357 -13.75 8.55 22.83
N VAL A 358 -13.37 8.01 21.66
CA VAL A 358 -14.23 7.95 20.48
C VAL A 358 -15.49 7.13 20.76
N ASN A 359 -15.36 5.99 21.45
CA ASN A 359 -16.52 5.18 21.85
C ASN A 359 -17.43 5.92 22.83
N GLY A 360 -16.87 6.66 23.79
CA GLY A 360 -17.62 7.50 24.71
C GLY A 360 -18.37 8.63 23.98
N LEU A 361 -17.70 9.35 23.09
CA LEU A 361 -18.31 10.43 22.30
C LEU A 361 -19.40 9.90 21.34
N ASN A 362 -19.18 8.75 20.72
CA ASN A 362 -20.16 8.10 19.86
C ASN A 362 -21.38 7.60 20.67
N SER A 363 -21.17 7.09 21.89
CA SER A 363 -22.26 6.71 22.80
C SER A 363 -23.11 7.89 23.28
N LEU A 364 -22.53 9.09 23.28
CA LEU A 364 -23.21 10.36 23.58
C LEU A 364 -23.95 10.95 22.35
N GLY A 365 -23.95 10.25 21.21
CA GLY A 365 -24.67 10.67 20.00
C GLY A 365 -24.00 11.80 19.23
N ILE A 366 -22.70 12.02 19.44
CA ILE A 366 -21.94 13.07 18.74
C ILE A 366 -21.76 12.68 17.27
N GLY A 367 -22.12 13.58 16.37
CA GLY A 367 -22.01 13.34 14.93
C GLY A 367 -20.54 13.28 14.44
N PRO A 368 -20.25 12.58 13.33
CA PRO A 368 -18.89 12.46 12.79
C PRO A 368 -18.18 13.80 12.57
N ARG A 369 -18.90 14.84 12.13
CA ARG A 369 -18.37 16.19 11.91
C ARG A 369 -17.88 16.87 13.20
N ASP A 370 -18.65 16.72 14.27
CA ASP A 370 -18.30 17.27 15.57
C ASP A 370 -17.12 16.51 16.17
N LEU A 371 -17.07 15.19 15.96
CA LEU A 371 -15.97 14.34 16.39
C LEU A 371 -14.66 14.70 15.66
N ILE A 372 -14.69 14.91 14.33
CA ILE A 372 -13.53 15.41 13.57
C ILE A 372 -13.04 16.73 14.16
N SER A 373 -13.95 17.67 14.44
CA SER A 373 -13.60 18.98 15.00
C SER A 373 -12.96 18.87 16.38
N ILE A 374 -13.46 17.98 17.25
CA ILE A 374 -12.87 17.69 18.56
C ILE A 374 -11.47 17.10 18.40
N LEU A 375 -11.28 16.10 17.53
CA LEU A 375 -9.96 15.49 17.31
C LEU A 375 -8.95 16.48 16.72
N GLN A 376 -9.38 17.34 15.80
CA GLN A 376 -8.55 18.43 15.27
C GLN A 376 -8.18 19.45 16.35
N ALA A 377 -9.11 19.78 17.26
CA ALA A 377 -8.83 20.64 18.41
C ALA A 377 -7.83 20.00 19.40
N ILE A 378 -7.95 18.70 19.69
CA ILE A 378 -6.97 17.95 20.52
C ILE A 378 -5.59 17.97 19.83
N LYS A 379 -5.53 17.77 18.50
CA LYS A 379 -4.27 17.86 17.74
C LYS A 379 -3.66 19.26 17.80
N ALA A 380 -4.47 20.30 17.60
CA ALA A 380 -4.02 21.70 17.65
C ALA A 380 -3.51 22.11 19.04
N ALA A 381 -4.07 21.52 20.11
CA ALA A 381 -3.60 21.69 21.48
C ALA A 381 -2.31 20.90 21.79
N GLY A 382 -1.79 20.10 20.85
CA GLY A 382 -0.61 19.25 21.03
C GLY A 382 -0.85 18.03 21.91
N ALA A 383 -2.11 17.75 22.26
CA ALA A 383 -2.48 16.65 23.15
C ALA A 383 -2.70 15.33 22.41
N LEU A 384 -2.85 15.35 21.07
CA LEU A 384 -2.93 14.16 20.24
C LEU A 384 -1.64 14.02 19.42
N GLN A 385 -0.90 12.94 19.65
CA GLN A 385 0.32 12.62 18.91
C GLN A 385 0.00 11.68 17.75
N ALA A 386 -0.80 12.18 16.79
CA ALA A 386 -1.17 11.43 15.60
C ALA A 386 -1.48 12.36 14.43
N ASP A 387 -1.28 11.85 13.21
CA ASP A 387 -1.77 12.52 12.01
C ASP A 387 -3.22 12.15 11.73
N ILE A 388 -4.02 13.16 11.38
CA ILE A 388 -5.43 13.00 11.04
C ILE A 388 -5.55 13.23 9.54
N GLU A 389 -6.06 12.24 8.82
CA GLU A 389 -6.43 12.32 7.41
C GLU A 389 -7.95 12.20 7.29
N VAL A 390 -8.57 13.11 6.54
CA VAL A 390 -10.02 13.13 6.29
C VAL A 390 -10.24 12.81 4.82
N MET A 391 -11.08 11.82 4.54
CA MET A 391 -11.40 11.31 3.19
C MET A 391 -12.83 11.61 2.77
#